data_AF-A0A8C4Q8R6-F1
#
_entry.id   AF-A0A8C4Q8R6-F1
#
_cell.length_a   1.000
_cell.length_b   1.000
_cell.length_c   1.000
_cell.angle_alpha   90.00
_cell.angle_beta   90.00
_cell.angle_gamma   90.00
#
_symmetry.space_group_name_H-M   'P 1'
#
loop_
_entity.id
_entity.type
_entity.pdbx_description
1 polymer ?
#
loop_
_entity_poly.entity_id
_entity_poly.type
_entity_poly.pdbx_seq_one_letter_code
_entity_poly.pdbx_strand_id
1 'polypeptide(L)'
;MVCLSFAPLHVQEQQVHALEKGMQQAERTAGELHAAARSEMHALAGKSEQAQACVAEFKSIVRVLAIELQQQVNEVRAALLHREQRDANVSVAVSQAKILAASILNLSESELSEIMDANQMAETCEDEVWMQQLDIILDSQKSGAKSSWIHQGSAVTVRVPIGPHGLGHSPSSL
;
A
#
# COMPACT_ATOMS: atom_id res chain seq x y z
N MET A 1 53.84 -3.27 85.74
CA MET A 1 53.60 -4.04 84.50
C MET A 1 52.28 -3.54 83.93
N VAL A 2 52.33 -2.58 83.00
CA VAL A 2 51.13 -1.93 82.46
C VAL A 2 50.78 -2.62 81.15
N CYS A 3 49.72 -3.43 81.16
CA CYS A 3 49.13 -3.96 79.94
C CYS A 3 48.35 -2.82 79.27
N LEU A 4 48.95 -2.16 78.28
CA LEU A 4 48.27 -1.19 77.45
C LEU A 4 47.40 -1.93 76.43
N SER A 5 46.09 -1.83 76.60
CA SER A 5 45.07 -2.44 75.75
C SER A 5 45.03 -1.77 74.37
N PHE A 6 45.80 -2.29 73.40
CA PHE A 6 45.80 -1.83 71.99
C PHE A 6 44.58 -2.28 71.16
N ALA A 7 43.68 -3.08 71.75
CA ALA A 7 42.52 -3.65 71.06
C ALA A 7 41.54 -2.62 70.44
N PRO A 8 41.24 -1.45 71.06
CA PRO A 8 40.25 -0.52 70.51
C PRO A 8 40.69 0.17 69.21
N LEU A 9 41.98 0.52 69.12
CA LEU A 9 42.55 1.18 67.94
C LEU A 9 42.55 0.25 66.72
N HIS A 10 42.90 -1.02 66.92
CA HIS A 10 42.93 -1.99 65.83
C HIS A 10 41.54 -2.26 65.24
N VAL A 11 40.49 -2.28 66.07
CA VAL A 11 39.10 -2.45 65.62
C VAL A 11 38.65 -1.23 64.81
N GLN A 12 39.05 -0.02 65.22
CA GLN A 12 38.71 1.20 64.52
C GLN A 12 39.45 1.31 63.17
N GLU A 13 40.72 0.93 63.09
CA GLU A 13 41.49 0.86 61.85
C GLU A 13 40.89 -0.13 60.84
N GLN A 14 40.44 -1.30 61.32
CA GLN A 14 39.74 -2.27 60.47
C GLN A 14 38.41 -1.73 59.93
N GLN A 15 37.66 -0.99 60.75
CA GLN A 15 36.41 -0.34 60.31
C GLN A 15 36.65 0.76 59.28
N VAL A 16 37.66 1.60 59.49
CA VAL A 16 38.03 2.65 58.52
C VAL A 16 38.43 2.01 57.18
N HIS A 17 39.27 0.98 57.19
CA HIS A 17 39.63 0.27 55.97
C HIS A 17 38.45 -0.42 55.27
N ALA A 18 37.48 -0.95 56.02
CA ALA A 18 36.26 -1.51 55.44
C ALA A 18 35.40 -0.42 54.77
N LEU A 19 35.28 0.75 55.40
CA LEU A 19 34.56 1.90 54.85
C LEU A 19 35.26 2.48 53.61
N GLU A 20 36.59 2.58 53.60
CA GLU A 20 37.36 3.02 52.43
C GLU A 20 37.16 2.08 51.24
N LYS A 21 37.18 0.76 51.47
CA LYS A 21 36.88 -0.23 50.43
C LYS A 21 35.44 -0.11 49.93
N GLY A 22 34.49 0.10 50.84
CA GLY A 22 33.09 0.33 50.49
C GLY A 22 32.90 1.60 49.66
N MET A 23 33.59 2.68 50.00
CA MET A 23 33.59 3.94 49.26
C MET A 23 34.17 3.76 47.87
N GLN A 24 35.35 3.12 47.75
CA GLN A 24 35.95 2.83 46.44
C GLN A 24 35.06 1.95 45.55
N GLN A 25 34.35 0.98 46.15
CA GLN A 25 33.42 0.15 45.41
C GLN A 25 32.19 0.96 44.95
N ALA A 26 31.65 1.82 45.82
CA ALA A 26 30.54 2.71 45.47
C ALA A 26 30.91 3.70 44.36
N GLU A 27 32.11 4.28 44.41
CA GLU A 27 32.63 5.17 43.36
C GLU A 27 32.77 4.46 42.01
N ARG A 28 33.26 3.21 42.00
CA ARG A 28 33.33 2.39 40.77
C ARG A 28 31.94 2.11 40.22
N THR A 29 31.01 1.65 41.05
CA THR A 29 29.63 1.38 40.64
C THR A 29 28.95 2.65 40.11
N ALA A 30 29.16 3.80 40.76
CA ALA A 30 28.63 5.07 40.28
C ALA A 30 29.23 5.47 38.91
N GLY A 31 30.54 5.26 38.72
CA GLY A 31 31.20 5.49 37.43
C GLY A 31 30.65 4.60 36.32
N GLU A 32 30.45 3.31 36.60
CA GLU A 32 29.87 2.34 35.65
C GLU A 32 28.43 2.70 35.29
N LEU A 33 27.61 3.08 36.27
CA LEU A 33 26.23 3.52 36.04
C LEU A 33 26.19 4.81 35.20
N HIS A 34 27.08 5.77 35.45
CA HIS A 34 27.17 6.98 34.63
C HIS A 34 27.59 6.67 33.19
N ALA A 35 28.53 5.74 32.99
CA ALA A 35 28.95 5.30 31.66
C ALA A 35 27.80 4.59 30.92
N ALA A 36 27.08 3.70 31.60
CA ALA A 36 25.91 3.00 31.07
C ALA A 36 24.80 3.97 30.68
N ALA A 37 24.43 4.89 31.57
CA ALA A 37 23.41 5.91 31.31
C ALA A 37 23.77 6.80 30.11
N ARG A 38 25.05 7.19 29.98
CA ARG A 38 25.52 7.97 28.82
C ARG A 38 25.40 7.17 27.52
N SER A 39 25.79 5.89 27.54
CA SER A 39 25.67 5.00 26.39
C SER A 39 24.20 4.82 25.95
N GLU A 40 23.29 4.59 26.91
CA GLU A 40 21.86 4.48 26.63
C GLU A 40 21.26 5.78 26.08
N MET A 41 21.63 6.93 26.63
CA MET A 41 21.19 8.23 26.09
C MET A 41 21.64 8.43 24.65
N HIS A 42 22.89 8.09 24.31
CA HIS A 42 23.36 8.17 22.93
C HIS A 42 22.63 7.21 22.00
N ALA A 43 22.36 5.98 22.45
CA ALA A 43 21.58 5.01 21.68
C ALA A 43 20.13 5.51 21.46
N LEU A 44 19.51 6.11 22.47
CA LEU A 44 18.17 6.69 22.37
C LEU A 44 18.16 7.92 21.44
N ALA A 45 19.17 8.79 21.51
CA ALA A 45 19.32 9.92 20.62
C ALA A 45 19.43 9.46 19.15
N GLY A 46 20.28 8.48 18.86
CA GLY A 46 20.41 7.92 17.52
C GLY A 46 19.11 7.28 17.01
N LYS A 47 18.38 6.55 17.87
CA LYS A 47 17.04 6.03 17.52
C LYS A 47 16.03 7.14 17.25
N SER A 48 16.09 8.24 18.01
CA SER A 48 15.21 9.40 17.83
C SER A 48 15.46 10.08 16.48
N GLU A 49 16.72 10.33 16.14
CA GLU A 49 17.12 10.89 14.84
C GLU A 49 16.67 10.00 13.67
N GLN A 50 16.89 8.69 13.78
CA GLN A 50 16.44 7.74 12.76
C GLN A 50 14.92 7.75 12.60
N ALA A 51 14.17 7.80 13.70
CA ALA A 51 12.71 7.89 13.67
C ALA A 51 12.24 9.18 12.99
N GLN A 52 12.91 10.31 13.26
CA GLN A 52 12.61 11.58 12.60
C GLN A 52 12.87 11.53 11.09
N ALA A 53 13.98 10.93 10.67
CA ALA A 53 14.30 10.73 9.26
C ALA A 53 13.25 9.86 8.55
N CYS A 54 12.86 8.74 9.17
CA CYS A 54 11.81 7.85 8.65
C CYS A 54 10.46 8.57 8.52
N VAL A 55 10.07 9.38 9.51
CA VAL A 55 8.85 10.19 9.42
C VAL A 55 8.93 11.23 8.30
N ALA A 56 10.09 11.85 8.09
CA ALA A 56 10.27 12.81 7.01
C ALA A 56 10.16 12.15 5.63
N GLU A 57 10.78 10.98 5.46
CA GLU A 57 10.68 10.17 4.24
C GLU A 57 9.23 9.73 3.97
N PHE A 58 8.54 9.20 4.99
CA PHE A 58 7.13 8.83 4.88
C PHE A 58 6.25 10.01 4.46
N LYS A 59 6.45 11.19 5.06
CA LYS A 59 5.74 12.42 4.66
C LYS A 59 6.01 12.82 3.21
N SER A 60 7.21 12.54 2.70
CA SER A 60 7.55 12.79 1.29
C SER A 60 6.80 11.83 0.37
N ILE A 61 6.80 10.53 0.69
CA ILE A 61 6.09 9.49 -0.07
C ILE A 61 4.59 9.81 -0.13
N VAL A 62 3.96 10.14 1.01
CA VAL A 62 2.55 10.50 1.07
C VAL A 62 2.24 11.71 0.19
N ARG A 63 3.12 12.73 0.17
CA ARG A 63 2.94 13.90 -0.70
C ARG A 63 3.00 13.54 -2.18
N VAL A 64 3.96 12.71 -2.60
CA VAL A 64 4.08 12.26 -3.99
C VAL A 64 2.84 11.48 -4.41
N LEU A 65 2.39 10.52 -3.58
CA LEU A 65 1.19 9.74 -3.85
C LEU A 65 -0.07 10.61 -3.93
N ALA A 66 -0.21 11.62 -3.06
CA ALA A 66 -1.35 12.53 -3.09
C ALA A 66 -1.38 13.36 -4.39
N ILE A 67 -0.22 13.81 -4.87
CA ILE A 67 -0.11 14.54 -6.14
C ILE A 67 -0.48 13.62 -7.31
N GLU A 68 0.06 12.40 -7.33
CA GLU A 68 -0.21 11.42 -8.39
C GLU A 68 -1.69 11.03 -8.44
N LEU A 69 -2.30 10.78 -7.29
CA LEU A 69 -3.73 10.48 -7.20
C LEU A 69 -4.58 11.66 -7.68
N GLN A 70 -4.24 12.89 -7.27
CA GLN A 70 -4.94 14.09 -7.73
C GLN A 70 -4.84 14.26 -9.25
N GLN A 71 -3.67 13.95 -9.83
CA GLN A 71 -3.46 13.99 -11.26
C GLN A 71 -4.31 12.94 -11.98
N GLN A 72 -4.30 11.69 -11.51
CA GLN A 72 -5.14 10.63 -12.08
C GLN A 72 -6.64 10.98 -12.03
N VAL A 73 -7.11 11.54 -10.91
CA VAL A 73 -8.51 12.00 -10.79
C VAL A 73 -8.83 13.07 -11.82
N ASN A 74 -7.93 14.02 -12.04
CA ASN A 74 -8.12 15.07 -13.03
C ASN A 74 -8.12 14.52 -14.47
N GLU A 75 -7.24 13.57 -14.77
CA GLU A 75 -7.16 12.89 -16.07
C GLU A 75 -8.45 12.11 -16.36
N VAL A 76 -8.96 11.34 -15.40
CA VAL A 76 -10.23 10.61 -15.53
C VAL A 76 -11.39 11.59 -15.73
N ARG A 77 -11.43 12.68 -14.96
CA ARG A 77 -12.48 13.70 -15.11
C ARG A 77 -12.45 14.35 -16.50
N ALA A 78 -11.27 14.66 -17.01
CA ALA A 78 -11.10 15.21 -18.35
C ALA A 78 -11.54 14.20 -19.43
N ALA A 79 -11.19 12.93 -19.28
CA ALA A 79 -11.62 11.87 -20.18
C ALA A 79 -13.15 11.69 -20.21
N LEU A 80 -13.80 11.74 -19.04
CA LEU A 80 -15.26 11.69 -18.93
C LEU A 80 -15.93 12.86 -19.64
N LEU A 81 -15.47 14.10 -19.41
CA LEU A 81 -16.00 15.28 -20.10
C LEU A 81 -15.83 15.20 -21.62
N HIS A 82 -14.70 14.68 -22.10
CA HIS A 82 -14.47 14.47 -23.52
C HIS A 82 -15.37 13.38 -24.10
N ARG A 83 -15.67 12.33 -23.34
CA ARG A 83 -16.64 11.30 -23.75
C ARG A 83 -18.05 11.87 -23.84
N GLU A 84 -18.50 12.61 -22.84
CA GLU A 84 -19.83 13.27 -22.86
C GLU A 84 -20.00 14.18 -24.08
N GLN A 85 -18.96 14.94 -24.44
CA GLN A 85 -18.97 15.76 -25.66
C GLN A 85 -19.04 14.94 -26.94
N ARG A 86 -18.33 13.81 -27.01
CA ARG A 86 -18.42 12.90 -28.16
C ARG A 86 -19.79 12.27 -28.25
N ASP A 87 -20.35 11.80 -27.14
CA ASP A 87 -21.67 11.16 -27.10
C ASP A 87 -22.77 12.16 -27.50
N ALA A 88 -22.67 13.42 -27.07
CA ALA A 88 -23.57 14.48 -27.53
C ALA A 88 -23.48 14.73 -29.05
N ASN A 89 -22.27 14.77 -29.60
CA ASN A 89 -22.07 14.95 -31.04
C ASN A 89 -22.54 13.73 -31.86
N VAL A 90 -22.32 12.52 -31.35
CA VAL A 90 -22.82 11.28 -31.96
C VAL A 90 -24.35 11.27 -31.94
N SER A 91 -24.99 11.67 -30.84
CA SER A 91 -26.45 11.77 -30.76
C SER A 91 -27.04 12.67 -31.85
N VAL A 92 -26.44 13.84 -32.09
CA VAL A 92 -26.86 14.75 -33.15
C VAL A 92 -26.66 14.13 -34.54
N ALA A 93 -25.51 13.50 -34.79
CA ALA A 93 -25.23 12.83 -36.06
C ALA A 93 -26.19 11.66 -36.32
N VAL A 94 -26.50 10.87 -35.29
CA VAL A 94 -27.47 9.76 -35.35
C VAL A 94 -28.86 10.29 -35.64
N SER A 95 -29.31 11.38 -35.00
CA SER A 95 -30.60 12.01 -35.29
C SER A 95 -30.68 12.47 -36.75
N GLN A 96 -29.64 13.14 -37.26
CA GLN A 96 -29.60 13.56 -38.66
C GLN A 96 -29.60 12.37 -39.63
N ALA A 97 -28.86 11.30 -39.32
CA ALA A 97 -28.85 10.08 -40.11
C ALA A 97 -30.22 9.37 -40.09
N LYS A 98 -30.91 9.33 -38.95
CA LYS A 98 -32.28 8.81 -38.81
C LYS A 98 -33.25 9.57 -39.72
N ILE A 99 -33.21 10.90 -39.67
CA ILE A 99 -34.06 11.76 -40.53
C ILE A 99 -33.79 11.49 -42.01
N LEU A 100 -32.51 11.42 -42.41
CA LEU A 100 -32.12 11.14 -43.79
C LEU A 100 -32.57 9.75 -44.25
N ALA A 101 -32.35 8.73 -43.42
CA ALA A 101 -32.75 7.36 -43.71
C ALA A 101 -34.27 7.22 -43.83
N ALA A 102 -35.04 7.87 -42.95
CA ALA A 102 -36.50 7.91 -43.01
C ALA A 102 -36.98 8.52 -44.34
N SER A 103 -36.36 9.63 -44.76
CA SER A 103 -36.64 10.25 -46.06
C SER A 103 -36.28 9.38 -47.27
N ILE A 104 -35.20 8.61 -47.22
CA ILE A 104 -34.78 7.73 -48.32
C ILE A 104 -35.68 6.50 -48.42
N LEU A 105 -36.01 5.90 -47.27
CA LEU A 105 -36.81 4.68 -47.18
C LEU A 105 -38.31 4.96 -47.28
N ASN A 106 -38.70 6.24 -47.35
CA ASN A 106 -40.08 6.70 -47.37
C ASN A 106 -40.88 6.17 -46.17
N LEU A 107 -40.21 6.07 -45.03
CA LEU A 107 -40.76 5.68 -43.74
C LEU A 107 -40.90 6.93 -42.86
N SER A 108 -41.84 6.92 -41.93
CA SER A 108 -41.89 7.91 -40.87
C SER A 108 -40.73 7.70 -39.87
N GLU A 109 -40.32 8.78 -39.20
CA GLU A 109 -39.26 8.72 -38.17
C GLU A 109 -39.60 7.74 -37.03
N SER A 110 -40.89 7.57 -36.72
CA SER A 110 -41.39 6.59 -35.75
C SER A 110 -41.23 5.15 -36.24
N GLU A 111 -41.58 4.86 -37.50
CA GLU A 111 -41.43 3.51 -38.07
C GLU A 111 -39.95 3.10 -38.17
N LEU A 112 -39.07 4.04 -38.50
CA LEU A 112 -37.63 3.78 -38.51
C LEU A 112 -37.07 3.59 -37.09
N SER A 113 -37.56 4.35 -36.11
CA SER A 113 -37.14 4.22 -34.71
C SER A 113 -37.53 2.85 -34.14
N GLU A 114 -38.74 2.35 -34.41
CA GLU A 114 -39.15 1.01 -34.01
C GLU A 114 -38.23 -0.10 -34.56
N ILE A 115 -37.76 0.05 -35.81
CA ILE A 115 -36.83 -0.90 -36.44
C ILE A 115 -35.43 -0.83 -35.80
N MET A 116 -34.94 0.37 -35.49
CA MET A 116 -33.61 0.56 -34.88
C MET A 116 -33.58 0.15 -33.40
N ASP A 117 -34.64 0.45 -32.65
CA ASP A 117 -34.74 0.16 -31.22
C ASP A 117 -34.91 -1.35 -30.95
N ALA A 118 -35.55 -2.08 -31.87
CA ALA A 118 -35.59 -3.54 -31.85
C ALA A 118 -34.20 -4.19 -31.96
N ASN A 119 -33.25 -3.53 -32.63
CA ASN A 119 -31.87 -4.00 -32.76
C ASN A 119 -31.02 -3.61 -31.55
N GLN A 120 -31.32 -2.48 -30.89
CA GLN A 120 -30.59 -1.98 -29.73
C GLN A 120 -30.94 -2.75 -28.44
N MET A 121 -32.18 -3.23 -28.28
CA MET A 121 -32.59 -4.14 -27.19
C MET A 121 -31.79 -5.46 -27.15
N ALA A 122 -31.24 -5.89 -28.29
CA ALA A 122 -30.38 -7.07 -28.36
C ALA A 122 -28.95 -6.77 -27.86
N GLU A 123 -28.42 -5.57 -28.10
CA GLU A 123 -27.08 -5.14 -27.67
C GLU A 123 -27.05 -4.71 -26.19
N THR A 124 -28.08 -4.04 -25.68
CA THR A 124 -28.17 -3.66 -24.25
C THR A 124 -28.22 -4.86 -23.31
N CYS A 125 -28.67 -6.02 -23.81
CA CYS A 125 -28.67 -7.28 -23.07
C CYS A 125 -27.26 -7.75 -22.70
N GLU A 126 -26.26 -7.50 -23.55
CA GLU A 126 -24.87 -7.91 -23.27
C GLU A 126 -24.21 -7.00 -22.22
N ASP A 127 -24.44 -5.69 -22.28
CA ASP A 127 -23.90 -4.72 -21.31
C ASP A 127 -24.49 -4.92 -19.90
N GLU A 128 -25.79 -5.24 -19.80
CA GLU A 128 -26.42 -5.57 -18.51
C GLU A 128 -25.85 -6.87 -17.90
N VAL A 129 -25.49 -7.85 -18.74
CA VAL A 129 -24.84 -9.09 -18.30
C VAL A 129 -23.41 -8.80 -17.80
N TRP A 130 -22.66 -7.94 -18.49
CA TRP A 130 -21.33 -7.51 -18.05
C TRP A 130 -21.37 -6.74 -16.72
N MET A 131 -22.35 -5.84 -16.56
CA MET A 131 -22.56 -5.10 -15.30
C MET A 131 -22.90 -6.05 -14.14
N GLN A 132 -23.78 -7.04 -14.36
CA GLN A 132 -24.09 -8.04 -13.34
C GLN A 132 -22.88 -8.91 -12.98
N GLN A 133 -22.03 -9.26 -13.95
CA GLN A 133 -20.79 -10.00 -13.68
C GLN A 133 -19.80 -9.18 -12.85
N LEU A 134 -19.69 -7.87 -13.11
CA LEU A 134 -18.84 -6.97 -12.32
C LEU A 134 -19.35 -6.82 -10.89
N ASP A 135 -20.65 -6.71 -10.68
CA ASP A 135 -21.24 -6.64 -9.34
C ASP A 135 -20.97 -7.92 -8.53
N ILE A 136 -21.09 -9.10 -9.16
CA ILE A 136 -20.76 -10.39 -8.54
C ILE A 136 -19.27 -10.42 -8.13
N ILE A 137 -18.36 -9.95 -8.98
CA ILE A 137 -16.92 -9.90 -8.68
C ILE A 137 -16.66 -8.95 -7.51
N LEU A 138 -17.25 -7.76 -7.50
CA LEU A 138 -17.06 -6.77 -6.45
C LEU A 138 -17.59 -7.25 -5.09
N ASP A 139 -18.73 -7.95 -5.07
CA ASP A 139 -19.28 -8.51 -3.84
C ASP A 139 -18.53 -9.76 -3.35
N SER A 140 -17.91 -10.52 -4.24
CA SER A 140 -16.98 -11.59 -3.88
C SER A 140 -15.72 -11.06 -3.17
N GLN A 141 -15.27 -9.86 -3.50
CA GLN A 141 -14.13 -9.23 -2.81
C GLN A 141 -14.50 -8.65 -1.44
N LYS A 142 -15.72 -8.13 -1.28
CA LYS A 142 -16.21 -7.67 0.03
C LYS A 142 -16.40 -8.82 1.03
N SER A 143 -16.77 -10.01 0.54
CA SER A 143 -16.94 -11.20 1.37
C SER A 143 -15.62 -11.94 1.66
N GLY A 144 -14.58 -11.75 0.82
CA GLY A 144 -13.22 -12.27 1.03
C GLY A 144 -12.40 -11.57 2.13
N ALA A 145 -12.83 -10.39 2.62
CA ALA A 145 -12.10 -9.63 3.63
C ALA A 145 -12.16 -10.21 5.07
N LYS A 146 -12.76 -11.39 5.27
CA LYS A 146 -12.83 -12.07 6.58
C LYS A 146 -11.97 -13.33 6.71
N SER A 147 -11.16 -13.68 5.71
CA SER A 147 -10.31 -14.87 5.78
C SER A 147 -8.82 -14.54 5.84
N SER A 148 -8.31 -14.54 7.07
CA SER A 148 -7.00 -15.09 7.43
C SER A 148 -5.74 -14.39 6.87
N TRP A 149 -5.28 -13.35 7.57
CA TRP A 149 -3.84 -13.10 7.67
C TRP A 149 -3.21 -14.19 8.55
N ILE A 150 -2.88 -15.33 7.95
CA ILE A 150 -1.91 -16.26 8.51
C ILE A 150 -0.69 -16.21 7.60
N HIS A 151 0.41 -15.69 8.17
CA HIS A 151 1.75 -15.80 7.64
C HIS A 151 2.07 -17.26 7.25
N GLN A 152 2.49 -17.48 6.01
CA GLN A 152 3.60 -18.38 5.72
C GLN A 152 4.11 -18.11 4.30
N GLY A 153 5.43 -17.88 4.20
CA GLY A 153 6.09 -17.67 2.93
C GLY A 153 5.93 -18.89 2.02
N SER A 154 5.54 -18.63 0.78
CA SER A 154 5.81 -19.54 -0.33
C SER A 154 5.80 -18.70 -1.60
N ALA A 155 6.96 -18.67 -2.27
CA ALA A 155 7.08 -18.09 -3.58
C ALA A 155 6.20 -18.88 -4.55
N VAL A 156 5.02 -18.35 -4.88
CA VAL A 156 4.21 -18.88 -5.97
C VAL A 156 4.70 -18.23 -7.25
N THR A 157 5.64 -18.91 -7.90
CA THR A 157 6.01 -18.64 -9.29
C THR A 157 4.78 -18.86 -10.17
N VAL A 158 4.19 -17.79 -10.68
CA VAL A 158 3.12 -17.85 -11.67
C VAL A 158 3.70 -18.36 -12.98
N ARG A 159 3.51 -19.65 -13.25
CA ARG A 159 3.75 -20.25 -14.57
C ARG A 159 2.58 -19.84 -15.47
N VAL A 160 2.84 -18.97 -16.44
CA VAL A 160 1.90 -18.63 -17.51
C VAL A 160 1.73 -19.86 -18.42
N PRO A 161 0.52 -20.40 -18.63
CA PRO A 161 0.28 -21.41 -19.65
C PRO A 161 0.06 -20.71 -20.99
N ILE A 162 1.04 -20.80 -21.89
CA ILE A 162 0.85 -20.48 -23.30
C ILE A 162 0.49 -21.78 -24.02
N GLY A 163 -0.69 -21.79 -24.63
CA GLY A 163 -1.04 -22.69 -25.73
C GLY A 163 -2.46 -22.39 -26.22
N PRO A 164 -2.83 -22.79 -27.46
CA PRO A 164 -2.07 -23.55 -28.44
C PRO A 164 -2.21 -23.02 -29.89
N HIS A 165 -1.12 -22.67 -30.57
CA HIS A 165 -1.05 -22.80 -32.03
C HIS A 165 0.39 -23.10 -32.43
N GLY A 166 0.57 -24.26 -33.05
CA GLY A 166 1.86 -24.72 -33.52
C GLY A 166 2.31 -23.99 -34.77
N LEU A 167 3.62 -24.04 -35.00
CA LEU A 167 4.38 -24.11 -36.26
C LEU A 167 5.83 -24.24 -35.75
N GLY A 168 6.41 -25.44 -35.74
CA GLY A 168 7.19 -25.90 -36.89
C GLY A 168 8.61 -25.35 -36.79
N HIS A 169 9.58 -26.23 -36.49
CA HIS A 169 10.95 -26.29 -37.02
C HIS A 169 11.93 -26.87 -35.98
N SER A 170 12.40 -28.09 -36.25
CA SER A 170 13.59 -28.69 -35.65
C SER A 170 14.85 -27.87 -35.97
N PRO A 171 15.88 -27.96 -35.13
CA PRO A 171 17.10 -28.67 -35.56
C PRO A 171 17.61 -29.61 -34.45
N SER A 172 17.87 -30.88 -34.74
CA SER A 172 19.14 -31.40 -35.26
C SER A 172 20.31 -31.20 -34.31
N SER A 173 20.66 -32.32 -33.69
CA SER A 173 21.84 -32.60 -32.88
C SER A 173 23.14 -32.07 -33.48
N LEU A 174 23.99 -31.54 -32.60
CA LEU A 174 25.42 -31.83 -32.49
C LEU A 174 25.88 -31.51 -31.07
#